data_AF-A0A3G2E8D1-F1
#
_entry.id   AF-A0A3G2E8D1-F1
#
_cell.length_a   1.000
_cell.length_b   1.000
_cell.length_c   1.000
_cell.angle_alpha   90.00
_cell.angle_beta   90.00
_cell.angle_gamma   90.00
#
_symmetry.space_group_name_H-M   'P 1'
#
loop_
_entity.id
_entity.type
_entity.pdbx_description
1 polymer ?
#
loop_
_entity_poly.entity_id
_entity_poly.type
_entity_poly.pdbx_seq_one_letter_code
_entity_poly.pdbx_strand_id
1 'polypeptide(L)'
;MQEQLFFEGLRALAEAAFPKHCACCGRVFATAHEFIGQTRAMRQDVSGLKQSFDDNNVAIVEVYRNCLCGSTLMDFFSDRRDRSEPSLRRRQLFERLLPLLQEKGMERAAARDYLLQVVRGELPYQ
;
A
#
# COMPACT_ATOMS: atom_id res chain seq x y z
N MET A 1 9.36 -16.12 -2.76
CA MET A 1 9.13 -14.66 -2.83
C MET A 1 7.86 -14.39 -2.03
N GLN A 2 7.97 -13.80 -0.85
CA GLN A 2 6.93 -13.82 0.18
C GLN A 2 5.74 -12.95 -0.23
N GLU A 3 4.63 -13.58 -0.64
CA GLU A 3 3.35 -12.97 -0.99
C GLU A 3 2.91 -11.92 0.04
N GLN A 4 3.18 -12.14 1.32
CA GLN A 4 2.94 -11.20 2.43
C GLN A 4 3.52 -9.80 2.20
N LEU A 5 4.68 -9.66 1.56
CA LEU A 5 5.32 -8.37 1.28
C LEU A 5 4.50 -7.49 0.33
N PHE A 6 3.68 -8.08 -0.55
CA PHE A 6 2.78 -7.30 -1.42
C PHE A 6 1.60 -6.71 -0.67
N PHE A 7 1.24 -7.32 0.46
CA PHE A 7 0.13 -6.89 1.31
C PHE A 7 0.61 -6.05 2.51
N GLU A 8 1.91 -6.05 2.82
CA GLU A 8 2.51 -5.16 3.82
C GLU A 8 2.32 -3.68 3.44
N GLY A 9 1.67 -2.92 4.33
CA GLY A 9 1.36 -1.51 4.12
C GLY A 9 0.08 -1.23 3.32
N LEU A 10 -0.68 -2.27 2.91
CA LEU A 10 -2.07 -2.09 2.54
C LEU A 10 -2.85 -1.70 3.81
N ARG A 11 -3.11 -0.41 3.96
CA ARG A 11 -4.12 0.05 4.90
C ARG A 11 -5.46 -0.25 4.24
N ALA A 12 -6.35 -0.94 4.92
CA ALA A 12 -7.72 -1.03 4.45
C ALA A 12 -8.22 0.42 4.24
N LEU A 13 -8.81 0.72 3.06
CA LEU A 13 -9.69 1.89 2.96
C LEU A 13 -10.85 1.79 3.94
N ALA A 14 -11.11 0.56 4.40
CA ALA A 14 -12.34 0.12 4.97
C ALA A 14 -12.08 -0.70 6.23
N GLU A 15 -11.76 -0.03 7.33
CA GLU A 15 -12.11 -0.57 8.66
C GLU A 15 -13.63 -0.90 8.71
N ALA A 16 -14.45 -0.28 7.85
CA ALA A 16 -15.86 -0.57 7.65
C ALA A 16 -16.20 -1.74 6.68
N ALA A 17 -15.24 -2.33 5.95
CA ALA A 17 -15.51 -3.46 5.04
C ALA A 17 -15.45 -4.82 5.76
N PHE A 18 -14.99 -4.83 7.01
CA PHE A 18 -14.95 -6.01 7.86
C PHE A 18 -15.99 -5.88 8.97
N PRO A 19 -16.67 -6.98 9.34
CA PRO A 19 -16.39 -8.36 8.98
C PRO A 19 -16.85 -8.75 7.55
N LYS A 20 -15.98 -9.46 6.83
CA LYS A 20 -16.27 -9.98 5.49
C LYS A 20 -16.76 -11.42 5.56
N HIS A 21 -17.77 -11.74 4.77
CA HIS A 21 -18.40 -13.06 4.75
C HIS A 21 -18.18 -13.74 3.41
N CYS A 22 -17.82 -15.03 3.44
CA CYS A 22 -17.86 -15.85 2.25
C CYS A 22 -19.31 -16.24 1.93
N ALA A 23 -19.84 -15.78 0.80
CA ALA A 23 -21.21 -16.09 0.37
C ALA A 23 -21.46 -17.60 0.12
N CYS A 24 -20.39 -18.39 -0.09
CA CYS A 24 -20.48 -19.82 -0.36
C CYS A 24 -20.48 -20.69 0.91
N CYS A 25 -19.58 -20.44 1.87
CA CYS A 25 -19.44 -21.28 3.07
C CYS A 25 -19.74 -20.55 4.39
N GLY A 26 -20.10 -19.27 4.35
CA GLY A 26 -20.43 -18.47 5.52
C GLY A 26 -19.24 -18.07 6.40
N ARG A 27 -18.00 -18.47 6.04
CA ARG A 27 -16.80 -18.10 6.80
C ARG A 27 -16.69 -16.59 6.96
N VAL A 28 -16.40 -16.15 8.18
CA VAL A 28 -16.23 -14.74 8.54
C VAL A 28 -14.75 -14.43 8.69
N PHE A 29 -14.32 -13.30 8.15
CA PHE A 29 -13.00 -12.72 8.35
C PHE A 29 -13.22 -11.39 9.08
N ALA A 30 -12.75 -11.28 10.32
CA ALA A 30 -13.02 -10.11 11.15
C ALA A 30 -12.12 -8.92 10.80
N THR A 31 -10.97 -9.18 10.16
CA THR A 31 -9.99 -8.15 9.78
C THR A 31 -9.42 -8.44 8.40
N ALA A 32 -8.81 -7.41 7.79
CA ALA A 32 -8.05 -7.58 6.55
C ALA A 32 -6.90 -8.58 6.70
N HIS A 33 -6.23 -8.61 7.86
CA HIS A 33 -5.16 -9.56 8.16
C HIS A 33 -5.68 -11.01 8.15
N GLU A 34 -6.83 -11.26 8.80
CA GLU A 34 -7.48 -12.57 8.74
C GLU A 34 -7.90 -12.94 7.33
N PHE A 35 -8.48 -12.00 6.58
CA PHE A 35 -8.86 -12.23 5.19
C PHE A 35 -7.66 -12.66 4.35
N ILE A 36 -6.54 -11.94 4.40
CA ILE A 36 -5.34 -12.26 3.62
C ILE A 36 -4.71 -13.58 4.11
N GLY A 37 -4.58 -13.76 5.42
CA GLY A 37 -3.92 -14.93 6.02
C GLY A 37 -4.73 -16.23 5.93
N GLN A 38 -6.06 -16.17 5.85
CA GLN A 38 -6.93 -17.34 5.80
C GLN A 38 -7.53 -17.62 4.42
N THR A 39 -7.10 -16.88 3.39
CA THR A 39 -7.46 -17.14 1.99
C THR A 39 -6.21 -17.43 1.16
N ARG A 40 -6.40 -18.04 -0.01
CA ARG A 40 -5.32 -18.41 -0.93
C ARG A 40 -5.28 -17.47 -2.14
N ALA A 41 -4.11 -17.33 -2.74
CA ALA A 41 -3.98 -16.69 -4.04
C ALA A 41 -4.91 -17.37 -5.08
N MET A 42 -5.43 -16.60 -6.03
CA MET A 42 -6.23 -17.15 -7.13
C MET A 42 -5.42 -18.13 -8.00
N ARG A 43 -4.15 -17.79 -8.26
CA ARG A 43 -3.17 -18.54 -9.05
C ARG A 43 -1.78 -18.28 -8.49
N GLN A 44 -0.85 -19.23 -8.65
CA GLN A 44 0.49 -19.12 -8.07
C GLN A 44 1.32 -17.96 -8.65
N ASP A 45 1.06 -17.57 -9.89
CA ASP A 45 1.87 -16.56 -10.62
C ASP A 45 1.22 -15.16 -10.67
N VAL A 46 0.10 -14.96 -9.96
CA VAL A 46 -0.64 -13.69 -9.98
C VAL A 46 -0.79 -13.18 -8.55
N SER A 47 -0.47 -11.90 -8.33
CA SER A 47 -0.56 -11.27 -7.00
C SER A 47 -1.98 -11.20 -6.44
N GLY A 48 -3.00 -11.36 -7.29
CA GLY A 48 -4.40 -11.11 -6.93
C GLY A 48 -4.72 -9.62 -6.73
N LEU A 49 -3.81 -8.71 -7.10
CA LEU A 49 -4.01 -7.27 -7.01
C LEU A 49 -4.37 -6.67 -8.36
N LYS A 50 -5.38 -5.80 -8.40
CA LYS A 50 -5.76 -5.03 -9.59
C LYS A 50 -5.98 -3.58 -9.20
N GLN A 51 -5.38 -2.66 -9.94
CA GLN A 51 -5.68 -1.23 -9.79
C GLN A 51 -6.97 -0.91 -10.54
N SER A 52 -7.86 -0.16 -9.91
CA SER A 52 -9.02 0.47 -10.55
C SER A 52 -9.21 1.90 -10.01
N PHE A 53 -10.30 2.55 -10.41
CA PHE A 53 -10.64 3.91 -9.98
C PHE A 53 -12.09 3.92 -9.50
N ASP A 54 -12.35 4.65 -8.42
CA ASP A 54 -13.72 4.90 -7.94
C ASP A 54 -14.43 5.98 -8.78
N ASP A 55 -15.68 6.29 -8.43
CA ASP A 55 -16.51 7.28 -9.12
C ASP A 55 -15.93 8.71 -9.07
N ASN A 56 -15.02 8.98 -8.13
CA ASN A 56 -14.31 10.25 -7.99
C ASN A 56 -12.94 10.24 -8.69
N ASN A 57 -12.66 9.22 -9.50
CA ASN A 57 -11.39 8.98 -10.18
C ASN A 57 -10.20 8.83 -9.21
N VAL A 58 -10.46 8.40 -7.99
CA VAL A 58 -9.43 8.07 -6.99
C VAL A 58 -8.96 6.65 -7.24
N ALA A 59 -7.65 6.45 -7.28
CA ALA A 59 -7.08 5.12 -7.46
C ALA A 59 -7.38 4.23 -6.25
N ILE A 60 -7.94 3.05 -6.51
CA ILE A 60 -8.21 2.00 -5.53
C ILE A 60 -7.51 0.70 -5.95
N VAL A 61 -7.27 -0.18 -4.98
CA VAL A 61 -6.67 -1.49 -5.20
C VAL A 61 -7.69 -2.57 -4.87
N GLU A 62 -8.10 -3.33 -5.87
CA GLU A 62 -8.91 -4.53 -5.73
C GLU A 62 -8.01 -5.72 -5.36
N VAL A 63 -8.40 -6.47 -4.33
CA VAL A 63 -7.71 -7.67 -3.87
C VAL A 63 -8.62 -8.87 -4.06
N TYR A 64 -8.20 -9.81 -4.91
CA TYR A 64 -8.91 -11.04 -5.21
C TYR A 64 -8.21 -12.25 -4.57
N ARG A 65 -8.95 -13.01 -3.78
CA ARG A 65 -8.43 -14.22 -3.09
C ARG A 65 -9.47 -15.32 -3.04
N ASN A 66 -9.03 -16.56 -3.02
CA ASN A 66 -9.91 -17.72 -2.91
C ASN A 66 -10.10 -18.11 -1.44
N CYS A 67 -11.36 -18.22 -1.02
CA CYS A 67 -11.70 -18.89 0.22
C CYS A 67 -11.22 -20.36 0.15
N LEU A 68 -10.97 -20.97 1.31
CA LEU A 68 -10.60 -22.40 1.37
C LEU A 68 -11.71 -23.33 0.84
N CYS A 69 -12.97 -22.86 0.76
CA CYS A 69 -14.06 -23.59 0.11
C CYS A 69 -14.03 -23.51 -1.43
N GLY A 70 -13.09 -22.75 -2.01
CA GLY A 70 -12.89 -22.61 -3.46
C GLY A 70 -13.56 -21.39 -4.10
N SER A 71 -14.41 -20.65 -3.38
CA SER A 71 -15.04 -19.43 -3.93
C SER A 71 -14.09 -18.24 -3.95
N THR A 72 -14.13 -17.44 -5.03
CA THR A 72 -13.39 -16.17 -5.12
C THR A 72 -14.06 -15.08 -4.29
N LEU A 73 -13.26 -14.33 -3.53
CA LEU A 73 -13.63 -13.17 -2.74
C LEU A 73 -12.87 -11.96 -3.27
N MET A 74 -13.48 -10.78 -3.19
CA MET A 74 -12.86 -9.51 -3.61
C MET A 74 -13.06 -8.44 -2.54
N ASP A 75 -12.05 -7.62 -2.27
CA ASP A 75 -12.17 -6.42 -1.44
C ASP A 75 -11.39 -5.22 -2.01
N PHE A 76 -11.73 -4.02 -1.55
CA PHE A 76 -11.09 -2.77 -1.95
C PHE A 76 -10.16 -2.22 -0.86
N PHE A 77 -8.96 -1.80 -1.27
CA PHE A 77 -7.93 -1.22 -0.43
C PHE A 77 -7.48 0.12 -1.01
N SER A 78 -6.94 1.03 -0.19
CA SER A 78 -6.44 2.31 -0.70
C SER A 78 -5.18 2.09 -1.51
N ASP A 79 -5.04 2.87 -2.58
CA ASP A 79 -3.71 3.09 -3.13
C ASP A 79 -2.86 3.79 -2.05
N ARG A 80 -1.81 3.10 -1.60
CA ARG A 80 -0.79 3.61 -0.65
C ARG A 80 -0.07 4.86 -1.15
N ARG A 81 -0.14 5.18 -2.44
CA ARG A 81 0.51 6.34 -3.03
C ARG A 81 -0.46 7.51 -3.06
N ASP A 82 -0.30 8.45 -2.15
CA ASP A 82 -0.98 9.74 -2.24
C ASP A 82 -0.57 10.46 -3.54
N ARG A 83 -1.48 10.53 -4.53
CA ARG A 83 -1.28 11.21 -5.82
C ARG A 83 -1.79 12.65 -5.83
N SER A 84 -2.13 13.22 -4.68
CA SER A 84 -2.50 14.62 -4.58
C SER A 84 -1.37 15.52 -5.05
N GLU A 85 -1.74 16.68 -5.59
CA GLU A 85 -0.83 17.75 -6.00
C GLU A 85 0.27 18.06 -4.95
N PRO A 86 -0.07 18.25 -3.65
CA PRO A 86 0.95 18.45 -2.61
C PRO A 86 1.93 17.29 -2.47
N SER A 87 1.47 16.04 -2.54
CA SER A 87 2.33 14.86 -2.43
C SER A 87 3.18 14.62 -3.67
N LEU A 88 2.72 14.99 -4.87
CA LEU A 88 3.53 15.00 -6.07
C LEU A 88 4.64 16.06 -5.98
N ARG A 89 4.31 17.28 -5.53
CA ARG A 89 5.31 18.34 -5.34
C ARG A 89 6.39 17.97 -4.32
N ARG A 90 6.01 17.37 -3.19
CA ARG A 90 7.00 16.88 -2.20
C ARG A 90 7.95 15.85 -2.80
N ARG A 91 7.44 14.91 -3.59
CA ARG A 91 8.28 13.91 -4.29
C ARG A 91 9.21 14.54 -5.32
N GLN A 92 8.70 15.45 -6.14
CA GLN A 92 9.52 16.19 -7.11
C GLN A 92 10.63 17.00 -6.43
N LEU A 93 10.34 17.63 -5.29
CA LEU A 93 11.34 18.34 -4.50
C LEU A 93 12.41 17.37 -3.97
N PHE A 94 11.99 16.21 -3.44
CA PHE A 94 12.90 15.18 -2.94
C PHE A 94 13.86 14.69 -4.02
N GLU A 95 13.34 14.34 -5.21
CA GLU A 95 14.13 13.90 -6.36
C GLU A 95 15.11 14.98 -6.85
N ARG A 96 14.75 16.26 -6.72
CA ARG A 96 15.64 17.38 -7.07
C ARG A 96 16.73 17.63 -6.04
N LEU A 97 16.43 17.49 -4.74
CA LEU A 97 17.36 17.85 -3.66
C LEU A 97 18.36 16.73 -3.34
N LEU A 98 17.99 15.47 -3.52
CA LEU A 98 18.85 14.34 -3.20
C LEU A 98 20.19 14.38 -3.97
N PRO A 99 20.22 14.60 -5.30
CA PRO A 99 21.48 14.71 -6.04
C PRO A 99 22.33 15.91 -5.59
N LEU A 100 21.70 17.05 -5.28
CA LEU A 100 22.41 18.24 -4.82
C LEU A 100 23.13 18.00 -3.49
N LEU A 101 22.51 17.26 -2.56
CA LEU A 101 23.17 16.89 -1.30
C LEU A 101 24.34 15.92 -1.53
N GLN A 102 24.20 15.00 -2.49
CA GLN A 102 25.28 14.10 -2.88
C GLN A 102 26.45 14.87 -3.52
N GLU A 103 26.17 15.85 -4.39
CA GLU A 103 27.18 16.75 -4.97
C GLU A 103 27.91 17.59 -3.91
N LYS A 104 27.23 17.88 -2.79
CA LYS A 104 27.83 18.55 -1.62
C LYS A 104 28.61 17.59 -0.70
N GLY A 105 28.77 16.33 -1.10
CA GLY A 105 29.59 15.35 -0.39
C GLY A 105 28.84 14.50 0.63
N MET A 106 27.51 14.60 0.70
CA MET A 106 26.73 13.75 1.58
C MET A 106 26.55 12.35 0.97
N GLU A 107 26.74 11.32 1.79
CA GLU A 107 26.42 9.95 1.38
C GLU A 107 24.91 9.83 1.10
N ARG A 108 24.52 9.00 0.12
CA ARG A 108 23.15 8.93 -0.39
C ARG A 108 22.13 8.56 0.69
N ALA A 109 22.42 7.58 1.55
CA ALA A 109 21.54 7.20 2.65
C ALA A 109 21.41 8.35 3.67
N ALA A 110 22.52 9.00 4.04
CA ALA A 110 22.50 10.16 4.91
C ALA A 110 21.69 11.34 4.33
N ALA A 111 21.84 11.62 3.04
CA ALA A 111 21.08 12.66 2.34
C ALA A 111 19.59 12.34 2.27
N ARG A 112 19.25 11.07 2.05
CA ARG A 112 17.87 10.60 2.06
C ARG A 112 17.25 10.78 3.44
N ASP A 113 17.95 10.38 4.51
CA ASP A 113 17.44 10.47 5.88
C ASP A 113 17.29 11.93 6.33
N TYR A 114 18.24 12.79 5.98
CA TYR A 114 18.15 14.23 6.18
C TYR A 114 16.91 14.83 5.50
N LEU A 115 16.67 14.50 4.23
CA LEU A 115 15.48 15.00 3.52
C LEU A 115 14.17 14.47 4.13
N LEU A 116 14.15 13.23 4.63
CA LEU A 116 12.98 12.69 5.33
C LEU A 116 12.72 13.44 6.64
N GLN A 117 13.76 13.78 7.40
CA GLN A 117 13.66 14.62 8.60
C GLN A 117 13.11 16.01 8.29
N VAL A 118 13.60 16.67 7.23
CA VAL A 118 13.08 17.97 6.77
C VAL A 118 11.59 17.90 6.47
N VAL A 119 11.14 16.86 5.74
CA VAL A 119 9.73 16.66 5.41
C VAL A 119 8.86 16.42 6.66
N ARG A 120 9.42 15.84 7.71
CA ARG A 120 8.75 15.62 9.01
C ARG A 120 8.79 16.84 9.93
N GLY A 121 9.51 17.90 9.55
CA GLY A 121 9.73 19.07 10.41
C GLY A 121 10.77 18.84 11.51
N GLU A 122 11.55 17.76 11.42
CA GLU A 122 12.52 17.30 12.43
C GLU A 122 13.95 17.68 12.01
N LEU A 123 14.20 18.97 11.71
CA LEU A 123 15.56 19.39 11.36
C LEU A 123 16.52 19.03 12.50
N PRO A 124 17.60 18.26 12.24
CA PRO A 124 18.66 18.13 13.22
C PRO A 124 19.26 19.51 13.44
N TYR A 125 19.25 19.98 14.70
CA TYR A 125 19.94 21.21 15.09
C TYR A 125 21.40 21.14 14.60
N GLN A 126 21.80 22.15 13.83
CA GLN A 126 23.19 22.39 13.45
C GLN A 126 23.97 22.96 14.63
#